data_AF-A0A6V7JFG1-F1
#
_entry.id   AF-A0A6V7JFG1-F1
#
_cell.length_a   1.000
_cell.length_b   1.000
_cell.length_c   1.000
_cell.angle_alpha   90.00
_cell.angle_beta   90.00
_cell.angle_gamma   90.00
#
_symmetry.space_group_name_H-M   'P 1'
#
loop_
_entity.id
_entity.type
_entity.pdbx_description
1 polymer ?
#
loop_
_entity_poly.entity_id
_entity_poly.type
_entity_poly.pdbx_seq_one_letter_code
_entity_poly.pdbx_strand_id
1 'polypeptide(L)'
;EFKQGDDELNRLLKDLETPQVPSIIVKPLPGLCLKTKTDKGEKIFINICHTSEIPPPEDITDERFHQILDEDSPSWAIPMSVGHERLEADKNGIKCPTYDVAINTKFFEKCQNKEEFFLFAVLTILSAVGNKYDKVLDSENYVIMKNKKIHGKLHDHRIQKREPKKAPTQAKPLIEEIVTKKSTSRKVEEEKNLLKKKTVVDESKYVILKTPKEGKADKLIGFFKLPAQ
;
A
#
# COMPACT_ATOMS: atom_id res chain seq x y z
N GLU A 1 15.06 19.38 -17.20
CA GLU A 1 15.61 18.53 -16.12
C GLU A 1 15.36 19.05 -14.71
N PHE A 2 15.20 20.36 -14.46
CA PHE A 2 14.95 20.89 -13.10
C PHE A 2 13.58 20.59 -12.47
N LYS A 3 12.52 20.32 -13.26
CA LYS A 3 11.16 20.09 -12.73
C LYS A 3 10.99 18.76 -11.99
N GLN A 4 11.81 17.76 -12.31
CA GLN A 4 11.66 16.40 -11.77
C GLN A 4 12.13 16.28 -10.31
N GLY A 5 13.13 17.09 -9.91
CA GLY A 5 13.60 17.15 -8.52
C GLY A 5 12.64 17.86 -7.58
N ASP A 6 11.89 18.86 -8.08
CA ASP A 6 10.90 19.59 -7.28
C ASP A 6 9.68 18.70 -6.95
N ASP A 7 9.25 17.85 -7.88
CA ASP A 7 8.12 16.93 -7.67
C ASP A 7 8.47 15.81 -6.67
N GLU A 8 9.70 15.27 -6.73
CA GLU A 8 10.19 14.28 -5.77
C GLU A 8 10.37 14.90 -4.37
N LEU A 9 10.90 16.13 -4.31
CA LEU A 9 11.05 16.90 -3.07
C LEU A 9 9.70 17.21 -2.43
N ASN A 10 8.71 17.63 -3.22
CA ASN A 10 7.37 17.92 -2.73
C ASN A 10 6.65 16.66 -2.22
N ARG A 11 6.90 15.48 -2.83
CA ARG A 11 6.39 14.20 -2.32
C ARG A 11 7.01 13.85 -0.96
N LEU A 12 8.33 13.97 -0.82
CA LEU A 12 9.03 13.70 0.44
C LEU A 12 8.58 14.64 1.57
N LEU A 13 8.41 15.94 1.26
CA LEU A 13 7.87 16.91 2.22
C LEU A 13 6.44 16.54 2.65
N LYS A 14 5.60 16.16 1.69
CA LYS A 14 4.22 15.72 1.96
C LYS A 14 4.18 14.48 2.85
N ASP A 15 5.07 13.50 2.63
CA ASP A 15 5.19 12.30 3.47
C ASP A 15 5.69 12.62 4.89
N LEU A 16 6.56 13.62 5.03
CA LEU A 16 7.06 14.10 6.33
C LEU A 16 6.05 14.96 7.09
N GLU A 17 5.12 15.60 6.38
CA GLU A 17 4.03 16.43 6.92
C GLU A 17 2.75 15.61 7.19
N THR A 18 2.57 14.45 6.55
CA THR A 18 1.44 13.58 6.87
C THR A 18 1.52 13.10 8.32
N PRO A 19 0.41 13.15 9.09
CA PRO A 19 0.33 12.56 10.40
C PRO A 19 0.79 11.10 10.34
N GLN A 20 1.85 10.76 11.07
CA GLN A 20 2.38 9.40 11.12
C GLN A 20 1.32 8.48 11.73
N VAL A 21 0.64 7.71 10.87
CA VAL A 21 -0.32 6.70 11.33
C VAL A 21 0.45 5.69 12.18
N PRO A 22 0.02 5.43 13.43
CA PRO A 22 0.73 4.51 14.30
C PRO A 22 0.85 3.14 13.64
N SER A 23 2.04 2.53 13.73
CA SER A 23 2.30 1.21 13.17
C SER A 23 2.74 0.25 14.24
N ILE A 24 2.35 -1.01 14.09
CA ILE A 24 2.75 -2.11 14.95
C ILE A 24 3.52 -3.15 14.14
N ILE A 25 4.42 -3.86 14.82
CA ILE A 25 5.12 -5.02 14.25
C ILE A 25 4.46 -6.27 14.85
N VAL A 26 3.98 -7.16 13.99
CA VAL A 26 3.35 -8.41 14.42
C VAL A 26 3.92 -9.57 13.62
N LYS A 27 4.14 -10.70 14.29
CA LYS A 27 4.39 -11.96 13.62
C LYS A 27 3.04 -12.67 13.41
N PRO A 28 2.54 -12.82 12.17
CA PRO A 28 1.25 -13.45 11.95
C PRO A 28 1.32 -14.96 12.24
N LEU A 29 0.15 -15.58 12.37
CA LEU A 29 0.01 -17.01 12.56
C LEU A 29 -0.04 -17.74 11.19
N PRO A 30 0.61 -18.91 11.06
CA PRO A 30 0.54 -19.75 9.86
C PRO A 30 -0.88 -20.23 9.52
N GLY A 31 -1.35 -19.94 8.30
CA GLY A 31 -2.61 -20.44 7.76
C GLY A 31 -2.40 -21.59 6.78
N LEU A 32 -2.07 -21.26 5.53
CA LEU A 32 -1.83 -22.21 4.43
C LEU A 32 -0.81 -21.66 3.44
N CYS A 33 -0.28 -22.55 2.60
CA CYS A 33 0.64 -22.18 1.53
C CYS A 33 0.00 -22.46 0.16
N LEU A 34 -0.12 -21.44 -0.66
CA LEU A 34 -0.42 -21.54 -2.08
C LEU A 34 0.86 -21.72 -2.88
N LYS A 35 0.76 -22.47 -3.97
CA LYS A 35 1.77 -22.58 -5.02
C LYS A 35 1.10 -22.27 -6.35
N THR A 36 1.61 -21.29 -7.07
CA THR A 36 1.15 -20.96 -8.43
C THR A 36 2.36 -20.71 -9.34
N LYS A 37 2.13 -20.22 -10.55
CA LYS A 37 3.16 -19.79 -11.50
C LYS A 37 2.86 -18.39 -12.02
N THR A 38 3.88 -17.74 -12.57
CA THR A 38 3.70 -16.57 -13.43
C THR A 38 3.27 -17.00 -14.84
N ASP A 39 2.84 -16.03 -15.64
CA ASP A 39 2.69 -16.15 -17.10
C ASP A 39 3.94 -16.68 -17.82
N LYS A 40 5.14 -16.42 -17.26
CA LYS A 40 6.43 -16.94 -17.73
C LYS A 40 6.74 -18.36 -17.23
N GLY A 41 5.84 -18.99 -16.46
CA GLY A 41 6.02 -20.32 -15.91
C GLY A 41 6.89 -20.39 -14.65
N GLU A 42 7.28 -19.26 -14.06
CA GLU A 42 8.12 -19.20 -12.86
C GLU A 42 7.29 -19.58 -11.63
N LYS A 43 7.81 -20.50 -10.81
CA LYS A 43 7.10 -20.99 -9.62
C LYS A 43 7.09 -19.94 -8.52
N ILE A 44 5.91 -19.71 -7.95
CA ILE A 44 5.70 -18.78 -6.84
C ILE A 44 5.01 -19.48 -5.68
N PHE A 45 5.42 -19.14 -4.45
CA PHE A 45 4.73 -19.54 -3.23
C PHE A 45 4.13 -18.33 -2.52
N ILE A 46 2.91 -18.46 -2.01
CA ILE A 46 2.25 -17.42 -1.21
C ILE A 46 1.76 -18.07 0.07
N ASN A 47 2.31 -17.63 1.19
CA ASN A 47 1.91 -18.03 2.52
C ASN A 47 0.75 -17.14 2.97
N ILE A 48 -0.47 -17.69 2.99
CA ILE A 48 -1.62 -17.01 3.59
C ILE A 48 -1.54 -17.23 5.10
N CYS A 49 -1.31 -16.13 5.81
CA CYS A 49 -1.16 -16.05 7.25
C CYS A 49 -2.32 -15.23 7.82
N HIS A 50 -2.47 -15.22 9.14
CA HIS A 50 -3.54 -14.45 9.76
C HIS A 50 -3.13 -13.79 11.08
N THR A 51 -3.79 -12.69 11.43
CA THR A 51 -3.56 -11.95 12.67
C THR A 51 -4.81 -11.16 13.09
N SER A 52 -5.01 -10.94 14.39
CA SER A 52 -6.06 -10.06 14.91
C SER A 52 -5.75 -8.57 14.71
N GLU A 53 -4.51 -8.24 14.36
CA GLU A 53 -4.01 -6.88 14.29
C GLU A 53 -4.45 -6.10 13.03
N ILE A 54 -4.89 -6.84 12.00
CA ILE A 54 -5.51 -6.32 10.78
C ILE A 54 -7.02 -6.29 11.02
N PRO A 55 -7.73 -5.18 10.74
CA PRO A 55 -9.18 -5.14 10.85
C PRO A 55 -9.84 -6.18 9.92
N PRO A 56 -10.91 -6.87 10.35
CA PRO A 56 -11.66 -7.74 9.47
C PRO A 56 -12.31 -6.94 8.32
N PRO A 57 -12.58 -7.57 7.16
CA PRO A 57 -13.51 -7.01 6.20
C PRO A 57 -14.91 -6.88 6.82
N GLU A 58 -15.78 -6.12 6.16
CA GLU A 58 -17.19 -6.07 6.52
C GLU A 58 -17.78 -7.49 6.51
N ASP A 59 -18.47 -7.88 7.58
CA ASP A 59 -19.09 -9.19 7.67
C ASP A 59 -20.42 -9.19 6.92
N ILE A 60 -20.40 -9.77 5.74
CA ILE A 60 -21.53 -9.85 4.81
C ILE A 60 -22.14 -11.25 4.81
N THR A 61 -23.45 -11.33 4.52
CA THR A 61 -24.14 -12.61 4.33
C THR A 61 -23.74 -13.26 3.00
N ASP A 62 -24.06 -14.54 2.85
CA ASP A 62 -23.80 -15.29 1.61
C ASP A 62 -24.58 -14.65 0.43
N GLU A 63 -25.83 -14.22 0.65
CA GLU A 63 -26.63 -13.54 -0.38
C GLU A 63 -26.00 -12.22 -0.82
N ARG A 64 -25.50 -11.42 0.13
CA ARG A 64 -24.81 -10.16 -0.21
C ARG A 64 -23.49 -10.42 -0.94
N PHE A 65 -22.78 -11.49 -0.55
CA PHE A 65 -21.55 -11.89 -1.23
C PHE A 65 -21.80 -12.26 -2.70
N HIS A 66 -22.84 -13.03 -3.01
CA HIS A 66 -23.21 -13.31 -4.40
C HIS A 66 -23.56 -12.04 -5.20
N GLN A 67 -24.31 -11.11 -4.61
CA GLN A 67 -24.58 -9.82 -5.26
C GLN A 67 -23.30 -9.05 -5.60
N ILE A 68 -22.29 -9.08 -4.71
CA ILE A 68 -21.00 -8.42 -4.94
C ILE A 68 -20.22 -9.08 -6.09
N LEU A 69 -20.36 -10.40 -6.29
CA LEU A 69 -19.72 -11.08 -7.42
C LEU A 69 -20.32 -10.66 -8.78
N ASP A 70 -21.59 -10.27 -8.80
CA ASP A 70 -22.29 -9.78 -9.99
C ASP A 70 -22.09 -8.27 -10.23
N GLU A 71 -21.48 -7.55 -9.29
CA GLU A 71 -21.19 -6.11 -9.43
C GLU A 71 -19.97 -5.87 -10.35
N ASP A 72 -20.10 -4.97 -11.33
CA ASP A 72 -18.99 -4.55 -12.22
C ASP A 72 -17.78 -3.98 -11.46
N SER A 73 -18.02 -3.45 -10.26
CA SER A 73 -17.00 -2.88 -9.37
C SER A 73 -17.33 -3.26 -7.93
N PRO A 74 -16.74 -4.34 -7.42
CA PRO A 74 -17.15 -4.93 -6.15
C PRO A 74 -16.97 -3.94 -5.00
N SER A 75 -18.05 -3.69 -4.26
CA SER A 75 -18.06 -2.73 -3.15
C SER A 75 -17.39 -3.24 -1.86
N TRP A 76 -16.76 -4.41 -1.89
CA TRP A 76 -16.23 -5.10 -0.72
C TRP A 76 -14.73 -5.33 -0.84
N ALA A 77 -14.00 -5.03 0.22
CA ALA A 77 -12.54 -5.09 0.25
C ALA A 77 -12.05 -5.95 1.40
N ILE A 78 -11.00 -6.73 1.15
CA ILE A 78 -10.32 -7.55 2.16
C ILE A 78 -9.05 -6.82 2.62
N PRO A 79 -9.00 -6.28 3.85
CA PRO A 79 -7.77 -5.72 4.39
C PRO A 79 -6.70 -6.81 4.54
N MET A 80 -5.53 -6.57 3.97
CA MET A 80 -4.40 -7.50 4.08
C MET A 80 -3.08 -6.76 4.11
N SER A 81 -2.06 -7.43 4.69
CA SER A 81 -0.68 -6.99 4.64
C SER A 81 0.11 -7.93 3.74
N VAL A 82 0.65 -7.41 2.64
CA VAL A 82 1.54 -8.16 1.74
C VAL A 82 2.99 -7.91 2.15
N GLY A 83 3.68 -8.94 2.65
CA GLY A 83 5.09 -8.90 3.02
C GLY A 83 6.02 -8.74 1.81
N HIS A 84 7.31 -8.57 2.09
CA HIS A 84 8.35 -8.44 1.06
C HIS A 84 8.55 -9.75 0.29
N GLU A 85 8.92 -9.63 -0.99
CA GLU A 85 9.38 -10.76 -1.78
C GLU A 85 10.62 -11.40 -1.15
N ARG A 86 10.63 -12.73 -1.05
CA ARG A 86 11.79 -13.51 -0.64
C ARG A 86 12.09 -14.61 -1.65
N LEU A 87 13.34 -15.02 -1.72
CA LEU A 87 13.77 -16.16 -2.52
C LEU A 87 14.04 -17.35 -1.60
N GLU A 88 13.14 -18.33 -1.63
CA GLU A 88 13.21 -19.54 -0.82
C GLU A 88 13.46 -20.76 -1.72
N ALA A 89 14.27 -21.71 -1.26
CA ALA A 89 14.57 -22.89 -2.06
C ALA A 89 13.41 -23.89 -2.04
N ASP A 90 13.02 -24.37 -3.22
CA ASP A 90 12.10 -25.48 -3.35
C ASP A 90 12.76 -26.84 -3.02
N LYS A 91 12.01 -27.93 -3.20
CA LYS A 91 12.53 -29.29 -2.94
C LYS A 91 13.73 -29.67 -3.83
N ASN A 92 13.90 -29.02 -4.97
CA ASN A 92 14.97 -29.25 -5.92
C ASN A 92 16.13 -28.25 -5.73
N GLY A 93 16.07 -27.41 -4.68
CA GLY A 93 17.07 -26.37 -4.42
C GLY A 93 16.93 -25.12 -5.29
N ILE A 94 15.89 -25.04 -6.12
CA ILE A 94 15.65 -23.88 -6.99
C ILE A 94 15.04 -22.77 -6.16
N LYS A 95 15.63 -21.58 -6.20
CA LYS A 95 15.11 -20.39 -5.51
C LYS A 95 13.84 -19.91 -6.20
N CYS A 96 12.75 -19.81 -5.46
CA CYS A 96 11.45 -19.36 -5.93
C CYS A 96 10.97 -18.14 -5.13
N PRO A 97 10.34 -17.14 -5.78
CA PRO A 97 9.69 -16.05 -5.08
C PRO A 97 8.63 -16.57 -4.11
N THR A 98 8.71 -16.08 -2.88
CA THR A 98 7.83 -16.45 -1.76
C THR A 98 7.37 -15.18 -1.05
N TYR A 99 6.07 -15.09 -0.80
CA TYR A 99 5.44 -13.95 -0.13
C TYR A 99 4.66 -14.41 1.08
N ASP A 100 4.66 -13.61 2.15
CA ASP A 100 3.75 -13.78 3.27
C ASP A 100 2.63 -12.75 3.16
N VAL A 101 1.38 -13.19 3.11
CA VAL A 101 0.21 -12.32 3.08
C VAL A 101 -0.62 -12.58 4.32
N ALA A 102 -0.77 -11.57 5.17
CA ALA A 102 -1.56 -11.67 6.40
C ALA A 102 -2.95 -11.05 6.20
N ILE A 103 -4.00 -11.78 6.59
CA ILE A 103 -5.38 -11.29 6.69
C ILE A 103 -5.89 -11.35 8.13
N ASN A 104 -7.10 -10.85 8.39
CA ASN A 104 -7.69 -10.95 9.72
C ASN A 104 -7.97 -12.41 10.13
N THR A 105 -7.70 -12.78 11.39
CA THR A 105 -7.95 -14.14 11.91
C THR A 105 -9.40 -14.60 11.79
N LYS A 106 -10.39 -13.77 12.18
CA LYS A 106 -11.82 -14.15 12.09
C LYS A 106 -12.25 -14.36 10.65
N PHE A 107 -11.74 -13.53 9.74
CA PHE A 107 -12.03 -13.69 8.31
C PHE A 107 -11.38 -14.94 7.72
N PHE A 108 -10.15 -15.25 8.13
CA PHE A 108 -9.49 -16.50 7.76
C PHE A 108 -10.31 -17.71 8.21
N GLU A 109 -10.80 -17.73 9.45
CA GLU A 109 -11.69 -18.77 9.97
C GLU A 109 -13.00 -18.88 9.17
N LYS A 110 -13.60 -17.76 8.76
CA LYS A 110 -14.79 -17.76 7.87
C LYS A 110 -14.46 -18.44 6.54
N CYS A 111 -13.33 -18.11 5.92
CA CYS A 111 -12.89 -18.73 4.67
C CYS A 111 -12.68 -20.25 4.83
N GLN A 112 -12.18 -20.72 5.97
CA GLN A 112 -12.03 -22.17 6.19
C GLN A 112 -13.35 -22.94 6.20
N ASN A 113 -14.47 -22.27 6.50
CA ASN A 113 -15.79 -22.88 6.59
C ASN A 113 -16.67 -22.59 5.36
N LYS A 114 -16.29 -21.63 4.52
CA LYS A 114 -17.07 -21.12 3.38
C LYS A 114 -16.19 -21.08 2.13
N GLU A 115 -16.35 -22.08 1.25
CA GLU A 115 -15.49 -22.27 0.08
C GLU A 115 -15.49 -21.07 -0.88
N GLU A 116 -16.64 -20.42 -1.08
CA GLU A 116 -16.72 -19.29 -2.01
C GLU A 116 -15.98 -18.05 -1.50
N PHE A 117 -16.10 -17.76 -0.19
CA PHE A 117 -15.31 -16.72 0.48
C PHE A 117 -13.81 -17.04 0.39
N PHE A 118 -13.45 -18.31 0.55
CA PHE A 118 -12.08 -18.77 0.41
C PHE A 118 -11.53 -18.54 -1.00
N LEU A 119 -12.28 -18.94 -2.03
CA LEU A 119 -11.90 -18.74 -3.43
C LEU A 119 -11.70 -17.26 -3.72
N PHE A 120 -12.65 -16.41 -3.34
CA PHE A 120 -12.55 -14.96 -3.53
C PHE A 120 -11.35 -14.37 -2.78
N ALA A 121 -11.08 -14.80 -1.54
CA ALA A 121 -9.91 -14.37 -0.79
C ALA A 121 -8.61 -14.76 -1.50
N VAL A 122 -8.51 -15.99 -2.02
CA VAL A 122 -7.34 -16.45 -2.79
C VAL A 122 -7.14 -15.60 -4.04
N LEU A 123 -8.18 -15.37 -4.84
CA LEU A 123 -8.10 -14.56 -6.06
C LEU A 123 -7.69 -13.11 -5.74
N THR A 124 -8.26 -12.53 -4.68
CA THR A 124 -7.92 -11.18 -4.21
C THR A 124 -6.46 -11.11 -3.76
N ILE A 125 -5.96 -12.12 -3.06
CA ILE A 125 -4.55 -12.21 -2.62
C ILE A 125 -3.61 -12.35 -3.81
N LEU A 126 -3.94 -13.19 -4.80
CA LEU A 126 -3.14 -13.33 -6.03
C LEU A 126 -3.07 -12.00 -6.77
N SER A 127 -4.20 -11.32 -6.96
CA SER A 127 -4.26 -9.98 -7.56
C SER A 127 -3.46 -8.96 -6.75
N ALA A 128 -3.55 -8.96 -5.42
CA ALA A 128 -2.81 -8.03 -4.57
C ALA A 128 -1.30 -8.23 -4.65
N VAL A 129 -0.81 -9.48 -4.68
CA VAL A 129 0.61 -9.78 -4.87
C VAL A 129 1.06 -9.40 -6.28
N GLY A 130 0.28 -9.78 -7.30
CA GLY A 130 0.56 -9.46 -8.69
C GLY A 130 0.68 -7.95 -8.92
N ASN A 131 -0.29 -7.18 -8.46
CA ASN A 131 -0.29 -5.71 -8.55
C ASN A 131 0.85 -5.06 -7.77
N LYS A 132 1.20 -5.58 -6.58
CA LYS A 132 2.26 -4.99 -5.75
C LYS A 132 3.65 -5.19 -6.35
N TYR A 133 3.88 -6.31 -7.04
CA TYR A 133 5.19 -6.69 -7.55
C TYR A 133 5.28 -6.70 -9.08
N ASP A 134 4.25 -6.19 -9.76
CA ASP A 134 4.14 -6.15 -11.22
C ASP A 134 4.35 -7.54 -11.87
N LYS A 135 3.60 -8.53 -11.35
CA LYS A 135 3.64 -9.93 -11.82
C LYS A 135 2.25 -10.40 -12.23
N VAL A 136 2.17 -11.07 -13.37
CA VAL A 136 0.96 -11.76 -13.81
C VAL A 136 0.99 -13.16 -13.20
N LEU A 137 0.09 -13.44 -12.25
CA LEU A 137 -0.01 -14.73 -11.58
C LEU A 137 -1.13 -15.56 -12.18
N ASP A 138 -0.91 -16.86 -12.33
CA ASP A 138 -1.95 -17.80 -12.72
C ASP A 138 -2.96 -17.95 -11.58
N SER A 139 -4.17 -17.45 -11.82
CA SER A 139 -5.31 -17.49 -10.91
C SER A 139 -6.21 -18.71 -11.08
N GLU A 140 -6.02 -19.49 -12.15
CA GLU A 140 -6.86 -20.65 -12.47
C GLU A 140 -6.21 -21.95 -11.97
N ASN A 141 -4.88 -22.09 -12.10
CA ASN A 141 -4.15 -23.34 -11.81
C ASN A 141 -3.23 -23.24 -10.59
N TYR A 142 -3.73 -22.65 -9.49
CA TYR A 142 -3.01 -22.66 -8.21
C TYR A 142 -3.23 -23.98 -7.45
N VAL A 143 -2.28 -24.32 -6.58
CA VAL A 143 -2.32 -25.51 -5.72
C VAL A 143 -2.18 -25.11 -4.27
N ILE A 144 -3.11 -25.56 -3.43
CA ILE A 144 -2.99 -25.48 -1.98
C ILE A 144 -2.10 -26.63 -1.48
N MET A 145 -1.03 -26.29 -0.78
CA MET A 145 -0.10 -27.27 -0.25
C MET A 145 -0.71 -28.01 0.95
N LYS A 146 -0.90 -29.33 0.83
CA LYS A 146 -1.54 -30.16 1.88
C LYS A 146 -0.67 -30.38 3.13
N ASN A 147 0.63 -30.57 2.94
CA ASN A 147 1.55 -30.98 4.01
C ASN A 147 2.42 -29.82 4.54
N LYS A 148 2.08 -28.58 4.20
CA LYS A 148 2.90 -27.41 4.53
C LYS A 148 2.03 -26.15 4.58
N LYS A 149 2.01 -25.50 5.76
CA LYS A 149 1.32 -24.21 5.93
C LYS A 149 2.16 -23.01 5.50
N ILE A 150 3.50 -23.12 5.58
CA ILE A 150 4.44 -22.04 5.26
C ILE A 150 5.60 -22.58 4.44
N HIS A 151 5.91 -21.91 3.33
CA HIS A 151 7.14 -22.08 2.58
C HIS A 151 8.21 -21.11 3.09
N GLY A 152 9.39 -21.63 3.44
CA GLY A 152 10.46 -20.82 4.06
C GLY A 152 10.19 -20.48 5.52
N LYS A 153 10.72 -19.33 5.96
CA LYS A 153 10.52 -18.79 7.31
C LYS A 153 9.53 -17.63 7.28
N LEU A 154 8.57 -17.65 8.21
CA LEU A 154 7.59 -16.57 8.37
C LEU A 154 8.24 -15.32 8.98
N HIS A 155 8.00 -14.16 8.36
CA HIS A 155 8.56 -12.87 8.78
C HIS A 155 7.53 -11.99 9.49
N ASP A 156 8.03 -10.97 10.18
CA ASP A 156 7.19 -9.98 10.86
C ASP A 156 6.61 -8.98 9.85
N HIS A 157 5.38 -8.57 10.10
CA HIS A 157 4.66 -7.58 9.30
C HIS A 157 4.60 -6.25 10.06
N ARG A 158 4.88 -5.15 9.36
CA ARG A 158 4.62 -3.79 9.86
C ARG A 158 3.25 -3.33 9.37
N ILE A 159 2.30 -3.24 10.29
CA ILE A 159 0.90 -2.89 9.98
C ILE A 159 0.62 -1.47 10.48
N GLN A 160 0.15 -0.61 9.58
CA GLN A 160 -0.37 0.71 9.95
C GLN A 160 -1.80 0.58 10.50
N LYS A 161 -2.07 1.20 11.65
CA LYS A 161 -3.41 1.31 12.25
C LYS A 161 -4.22 2.40 11.54
N ARG A 162 -4.61 2.09 10.31
CA ARG A 162 -5.51 2.90 9.48
C ARG A 162 -6.88 2.27 9.42
N GLU A 163 -7.90 3.11 9.20
CA GLU A 163 -9.22 2.60 8.86
C GLU A 163 -9.17 1.84 7.52
N PRO A 164 -9.91 0.73 7.37
CA PRO A 164 -10.06 0.05 6.09
C PRO A 164 -10.53 1.04 5.03
N LYS A 165 -9.86 1.07 3.88
CA LYS A 165 -10.38 1.81 2.73
C LYS A 165 -11.69 1.14 2.33
N LYS A 166 -12.80 1.88 2.36
CA LYS A 166 -14.04 1.45 1.71
C LYS A 166 -13.75 1.28 0.22
N ALA A 167 -14.31 0.25 -0.41
CA ALA A 167 -14.26 0.16 -1.86
C ALA A 167 -14.88 1.44 -2.44
N PRO A 168 -14.36 1.95 -3.57
CA PRO A 168 -14.86 3.19 -4.14
C PRO A 168 -16.35 3.03 -4.52
N THR A 169 -17.23 3.60 -3.71
CA THR A 169 -18.63 3.82 -4.07
C THR A 169 -18.65 4.98 -5.07
N GLN A 170 -18.67 4.62 -6.35
CA GLN A 170 -18.65 5.50 -7.52
C GLN A 170 -17.29 6.17 -7.78
N ALA A 171 -16.84 6.07 -9.04
CA ALA A 171 -15.68 6.79 -9.53
C ALA A 171 -15.91 8.29 -9.29
N LYS A 172 -15.12 8.90 -8.41
CA LYS A 172 -15.01 10.36 -8.42
C LYS A 172 -14.60 10.75 -9.85
N PRO A 173 -15.36 11.58 -10.56
CA PRO A 173 -14.97 11.96 -11.91
C PRO A 173 -13.58 12.59 -11.83
N LEU A 174 -12.67 12.12 -12.69
CA LEU A 174 -11.30 12.63 -12.78
C LEU A 174 -11.27 14.11 -13.20
N ILE A 175 -12.39 14.59 -13.75
CA ILE A 175 -12.60 15.94 -14.25
C ILE A 175 -13.83 16.51 -13.53
N GLU A 176 -13.63 17.51 -12.67
CA GLU A 176 -14.69 18.38 -12.15
C GLU A 176 -14.76 19.62 -13.04
N GLU A 177 -15.92 19.91 -13.62
CA GLU A 177 -16.12 21.15 -14.38
C GLU A 177 -16.04 22.35 -13.43
N ILE A 178 -15.06 23.22 -13.66
CA ILE A 178 -15.02 24.53 -13.00
C ILE A 178 -16.20 25.33 -13.56
N VAL A 179 -17.26 25.48 -12.76
CA VAL A 179 -18.32 26.46 -13.07
C VAL A 179 -17.70 27.84 -12.98
N THR A 180 -17.22 28.33 -14.12
CA THR A 180 -16.69 29.68 -14.29
C THR A 180 -17.84 30.66 -14.22
N LYS A 181 -18.17 31.14 -13.02
CA LYS A 181 -18.95 32.36 -12.85
C LYS A 181 -18.09 33.53 -13.34
N LYS A 182 -18.34 33.96 -14.57
CA LYS A 182 -17.86 35.23 -15.12
C LYS A 182 -18.39 36.38 -14.26
N SER A 183 -17.53 37.05 -13.53
CA SER A 183 -17.74 38.44 -13.13
C SER A 183 -16.44 39.24 -13.23
N THR A 184 -16.42 40.07 -14.28
CA THR A 184 -15.83 41.42 -14.36
C THR A 184 -14.36 41.60 -13.99
N SER A 185 -13.61 41.84 -15.07
CA SER A 185 -12.36 42.59 -15.14
C SER A 185 -12.31 43.83 -14.24
N ARG A 186 -11.25 43.94 -13.42
CA ARG A 186 -10.42 45.16 -13.22
C ARG A 186 -9.41 44.95 -12.08
N LYS A 187 -8.13 44.99 -12.47
CA LYS A 187 -6.93 45.53 -11.78
C LYS A 187 -5.74 44.57 -11.85
N VAL A 188 -4.96 44.77 -12.90
CA VAL A 188 -3.54 44.43 -12.99
C VAL A 188 -2.80 45.59 -12.36
N GLU A 189 -2.07 45.32 -11.27
CA GLU A 189 -0.94 46.06 -10.67
C GLU A 189 -1.03 45.97 -9.14
N GLU A 190 -0.42 44.92 -8.55
CA GLU A 190 0.14 45.00 -7.17
C GLU A 190 1.02 43.79 -6.76
N GLU A 191 1.20 42.76 -7.58
CA GLU A 191 2.10 41.62 -7.24
C GLU A 191 3.55 41.76 -7.72
N LYS A 192 4.15 42.96 -7.59
CA LYS A 192 5.60 43.16 -7.80
C LYS A 192 6.40 43.55 -6.56
N ASN A 193 5.79 43.53 -5.37
CA ASN A 193 6.44 44.10 -4.18
C ASN A 193 6.51 43.21 -2.93
N LEU A 194 6.59 41.88 -3.06
CA LEU A 194 6.91 40.99 -1.92
C LEU A 194 8.11 40.04 -2.12
N LEU A 195 8.91 40.23 -3.17
CA LEU A 195 10.23 39.61 -3.32
C LEU A 195 11.33 40.64 -3.06
N LYS A 196 11.48 41.07 -1.81
CA LYS A 196 12.69 41.76 -1.29
C LYS A 196 12.62 41.88 0.23
N LYS A 197 13.06 40.85 0.95
CA LYS A 197 13.85 41.04 2.19
C LYS A 197 14.51 39.75 2.69
N LYS A 198 15.84 39.82 2.72
CA LYS A 198 16.84 38.99 3.44
C LYS A 198 17.02 37.53 3.02
N THR A 199 17.61 37.37 1.84
CA THR A 199 18.70 36.40 1.63
C THR A 199 19.87 36.76 2.55
N VAL A 200 20.12 35.96 3.58
CA VAL A 200 21.50 35.72 4.02
C VAL A 200 21.91 34.47 3.26
N VAL A 201 22.70 34.67 2.21
CA VAL A 201 23.34 33.57 1.49
C VAL A 201 24.42 33.05 2.43
N ASP A 202 24.09 31.99 3.17
CA ASP A 202 25.09 31.16 3.81
C ASP A 202 25.48 30.08 2.80
N GLU A 203 26.74 30.05 2.38
CA GLU A 203 27.31 29.09 1.44
C GLU A 203 27.45 27.67 2.03
N SER A 204 26.86 27.44 3.20
CA SER A 204 26.72 26.15 3.84
C SER A 204 25.97 25.17 2.92
N LYS A 205 26.57 24.01 2.68
CA LYS A 205 26.05 22.90 1.84
C LYS A 205 24.82 22.21 2.43
N TYR A 206 24.04 22.91 3.26
CA TYR A 206 22.88 22.36 3.94
C TYR A 206 21.80 23.42 4.26
N VAL A 207 20.55 22.98 4.37
CA VAL A 207 19.39 23.79 4.79
C VAL A 207 18.77 23.17 6.03
N ILE A 208 18.58 23.93 7.12
CA ILE A 208 17.88 23.47 8.32
C ILE A 208 16.54 24.19 8.44
N LEU A 209 15.44 23.45 8.35
CA LEU A 209 14.08 23.95 8.59
C LEU A 209 13.64 23.64 10.02
N LYS A 210 13.07 24.64 10.69
CA LYS A 210 12.51 24.53 12.05
C LYS A 210 10.98 24.63 12.00
N THR A 211 10.32 23.71 12.70
CA THR A 211 8.85 23.73 12.87
C THR A 211 8.50 23.63 14.36
N PRO A 212 7.62 24.50 14.91
CA PRO A 212 7.04 25.70 14.28
C PRO A 212 8.08 26.80 14.02
N LYS A 213 7.79 27.69 13.04
CA LYS A 213 8.69 28.78 12.62
C LYS A 213 9.07 29.71 13.77
N GLU A 214 8.14 29.91 14.71
CA GLU A 214 8.33 30.70 15.93
C GLU A 214 7.97 29.86 17.15
N GLY A 215 8.67 30.08 18.27
CA GLY A 215 8.52 29.28 19.50
C GLY A 215 9.56 28.16 19.66
N LYS A 216 9.28 27.22 20.57
CA LYS A 216 10.15 26.06 20.83
C LYS A 216 10.04 25.09 19.65
N ALA A 217 11.18 24.61 19.13
CA ALA A 217 11.20 23.68 18.01
C ALA A 217 10.70 22.30 18.45
N ASP A 218 9.70 21.77 17.76
CA ASP A 218 9.25 20.39 17.93
C ASP A 218 9.95 19.45 16.92
N LYS A 219 10.36 19.98 15.76
CA LYS A 219 11.01 19.23 14.68
C LYS A 219 12.05 20.08 13.96
N LEU A 220 13.19 19.47 13.64
CA LEU A 220 14.23 20.02 12.76
C LEU A 220 14.38 19.10 11.54
N ILE A 221 14.46 19.69 10.36
CA ILE A 221 14.70 18.98 9.09
C ILE A 221 15.98 19.53 8.48
N GLY A 222 16.99 18.69 8.32
CA GLY A 222 18.27 19.05 7.71
C GLY A 222 18.40 18.45 6.31
N PHE A 223 18.68 19.29 5.31
CA PHE A 223 19.03 18.90 3.95
C PHE A 223 20.52 19.03 3.79
N PHE A 224 21.23 17.99 3.35
CA PHE A 224 22.68 18.02 3.16
C PHE A 224 23.02 17.63 1.73
N LYS A 225 23.87 18.41 1.05
CA LYS A 225 24.43 18.01 -0.24
C LYS A 225 25.60 17.06 -0.01
N LEU A 226 25.39 15.77 -0.27
CA LEU A 226 26.46 14.77 -0.24
C LEU A 226 27.32 14.90 -1.51
N PRO A 227 28.66 14.79 -1.41
CA PRO A 227 29.52 14.73 -2.59
C PRO A 227 29.26 13.43 -3.36
N ALA A 228 29.25 13.52 -4.70
CA ALA A 228 29.15 12.34 -5.56
C ALA A 228 30.37 11.42 -5.37
N GLN A 229 30.14 10.11 -5.27
CA GLN A 229 31.19 9.08 -5.29
C GLN A 229 31.68 8.83 -6.71
#